data_AF-A0A1D2M7N5-F1
#
_entry.id   AF-A0A1D2M7N5-F1
#
_cell.length_a   1.000
_cell.length_b   1.000
_cell.length_c   1.000
_cell.angle_alpha   90.00
_cell.angle_beta   90.00
_cell.angle_gamma   90.00
#
_symmetry.space_group_name_H-M   'P 1'
#
loop_
_entity.id
_entity.type
_entity.pdbx_description
1 polymer ?
#
loop_
_entity_poly.entity_id
_entity_poly.type
_entity_poly.pdbx_seq_one_letter_code
_entity_poly.pdbx_strand_id
1 'polypeptide(L)' 'TGQAKPDEIDMLVEISKQIEGHTICALGDGAAWPVQGLIRHFRPVILERMEQYEWKAAAKKQ' A
#
# COMPACT_ATOMS: atom_id res chain seq x y z
N THR A 1 -4.73 -6.95 -7.76
CA THR A 1 -4.67 -7.97 -6.68
C THR A 1 -4.92 -7.26 -5.36
N GLY A 2 -5.13 -7.99 -4.26
CA GLY A 2 -5.47 -7.44 -2.93
C GLY A 2 -4.94 -8.34 -1.82
N GLN A 3 -3.73 -8.86 -2.00
CA GLN A 3 -3.15 -9.93 -1.19
C GLN A 3 -2.60 -9.51 0.16
N ALA A 4 -2.46 -8.20 0.37
CA ALA A 4 -1.89 -7.65 1.58
C ALA A 4 -2.89 -7.71 2.74
N LYS A 5 -2.38 -7.53 3.96
CA LYS A 5 -3.16 -7.35 5.19
C LYS A 5 -3.29 -5.86 5.54
N PRO A 6 -4.36 -5.43 6.24
CA PRO A 6 -4.61 -4.01 6.51
C PRO A 6 -3.47 -3.27 7.23
N ASP A 7 -2.75 -3.96 8.12
CA ASP A 7 -1.58 -3.47 8.86
C ASP A 7 -0.37 -3.19 7.94
N GLU A 8 -0.25 -3.90 6.82
CA GLU A 8 0.81 -3.64 5.83
C GLU A 8 0.65 -2.29 5.12
N ILE A 9 -0.56 -1.71 5.11
CA ILE A 9 -0.77 -0.35 4.57
C ILE A 9 0.00 0.67 5.40
N ASP A 10 -0.10 0.57 6.72
CA ASP A 10 0.55 1.52 7.63
C ASP A 10 2.07 1.30 7.63
N MET A 11 2.51 0.04 7.53
CA MET A 11 3.93 -0.31 7.30
C MET A 11 4.47 0.30 6.00
N LEU A 12 3.71 0.26 4.90
CA LEU A 12 4.12 0.86 3.62
C LEU A 12 4.27 2.38 3.73
N VAL A 13 3.40 3.05 4.48
CA VAL A 13 3.55 4.49 4.76
C VAL A 13 4.83 4.75 5.54
N GLU A 14 5.13 3.94 6.55
CA GLU A 14 6.35 4.10 7.35
C GLU A 14 7.63 3.87 6.51
N ILE A 15 7.68 2.81 5.72
CA ILE A 15 8.78 2.55 4.78
C ILE A 15 8.94 3.70 3.79
N SER A 16 7.84 4.25 3.26
CA SER A 16 7.93 5.38 2.32
C SER A 16 8.56 6.62 2.96
N LYS A 17 8.33 6.87 4.24
CA LYS A 17 8.97 7.97 5.00
C LYS A 17 10.43 7.69 5.30
N GLN A 18 10.82 6.42 5.46
CA GLN A 18 12.22 6.03 5.62
C GLN A 18 13.01 6.20 4.32
N ILE A 19 12.36 6.19 3.16
CA ILE A 19 13.00 6.46 1.86
C ILE A 19 13.09 7.98 1.64
N GLU A 20 12.01 8.70 1.92
CA GLU A 20 11.94 10.15 1.79
C GLU A 20 13.06 10.86 2.57
N GLY A 21 13.86 11.68 1.89
CA GLY A 21 14.97 12.43 2.47
C GLY A 21 16.20 11.60 2.86
N HIS A 22 16.19 10.28 2.64
CA HIS A 22 17.27 9.37 3.04
C HIS A 22 17.97 8.72 1.84
N THR A 23 17.82 9.29 0.64
CA THR A 23 18.49 8.81 -0.58
C THR A 23 19.37 9.90 -1.19
N ILE A 24 20.35 9.48 -2.00
CA ILE A 24 21.34 10.39 -2.61
C ILE A 24 20.70 11.33 -3.64
N CYS A 25 19.62 10.91 -4.28
CA CYS A 25 18.99 11.59 -5.41
C CYS A 25 17.48 11.67 -5.19
N ALA A 26 16.86 12.76 -5.68
CA ALA A 26 15.42 13.03 -5.56
C ALA A 26 14.50 11.96 -6.18
N LEU A 27 15.05 10.96 -6.87
CA LEU A 27 14.31 9.79 -7.31
C LEU A 27 13.69 9.02 -6.14
N GLY A 28 14.35 8.96 -4.97
CA GLY A 28 13.79 8.29 -3.79
C GLY A 28 12.52 8.98 -3.31
N ASP A 29 12.55 10.30 -3.18
CA ASP A 29 11.39 11.12 -2.82
C ASP A 29 10.29 11.01 -3.88
N GLY A 30 10.69 11.09 -5.15
CA GLY A 30 9.81 10.91 -6.30
C GLY A 30 9.13 9.54 -6.37
N ALA A 31 9.73 8.50 -5.78
CA ALA A 31 9.13 7.16 -5.66
C ALA A 31 8.27 7.02 -4.38
N ALA A 32 8.65 7.67 -3.28
CA ALA A 32 7.94 7.61 -2.00
C ALA A 32 6.61 8.39 -2.03
N TRP A 33 6.61 9.60 -2.57
CA TRP A 33 5.43 10.48 -2.55
C TRP A 33 4.22 9.91 -3.29
N PRO A 34 4.34 9.26 -4.47
CA PRO A 34 3.19 8.61 -5.12
C PRO A 34 2.54 7.55 -4.24
N VAL A 35 3.32 6.76 -3.49
CA VAL A 35 2.79 5.74 -2.57
C VAL A 35 2.07 6.40 -1.39
N GLN A 36 2.67 7.42 -0.78
CA GLN A 36 2.05 8.18 0.30
C GLN A 36 0.74 8.85 -0.15
N GLY A 37 0.72 9.47 -1.33
CA GLY A 37 -0.48 10.10 -1.90
C GLY A 37 -1.57 9.09 -2.23
N LEU A 38 -1.20 7.95 -2.84
CA LEU A 38 -2.11 6.84 -3.10
C LEU A 38 -2.77 6.36 -1.80
N ILE A 39 -1.99 6.09 -0.76
CA ILE A 39 -2.53 5.62 0.51
C ILE A 39 -3.40 6.70 1.18
N ARG A 40 -2.96 7.96 1.19
CA ARG A 40 -3.70 9.08 1.79
C ARG A 40 -5.10 9.26 1.20
N HIS A 41 -5.22 9.16 -0.12
CA HIS A 41 -6.47 9.49 -0.83
C HIS A 41 -7.30 8.25 -1.17
N PHE A 42 -6.67 7.10 -1.38
CA PHE A 42 -7.33 5.90 -1.87
C PHE A 42 -7.27 4.72 -0.88
N ARG A 43 -6.97 4.97 0.41
CA ARG A 43 -7.06 3.93 1.47
C ARG A 43 -8.34 3.10 1.39
N PRO A 44 -9.55 3.69 1.21
CA PRO A 44 -10.78 2.92 1.12
C PRO A 44 -10.78 1.92 -0.05
N VAL A 45 -10.27 2.34 -1.21
CA VAL A 45 -10.20 1.50 -2.42
C VAL A 45 -9.18 0.37 -2.25
N ILE A 46 -8.07 0.63 -1.55
CA ILE A 46 -7.07 -0.40 -1.23
C ILE A 46 -7.71 -1.48 -0.35
N LEU A 47 -8.42 -1.07 0.71
CA LEU A 47 -9.12 -1.98 1.63
C LEU A 47 -10.21 -2.78 0.91
N GLU A 48 -11.02 -2.13 0.06
CA GLU A 48 -12.04 -2.80 -0.75
C GLU A 48 -11.42 -3.91 -1.62
N ARG A 49 -10.28 -3.64 -2.27
CA ARG A 49 -9.57 -4.64 -3.08
C ARG A 49 -9.07 -5.83 -2.26
N MET A 50 -8.70 -5.60 -1.00
CA MET A 50 -8.27 -6.66 -0.09
C MET A 50 -9.45 -7.52 0.35
N GLU A 51 -10.57 -6.90 0.71
CA GLU A 51 -11.81 -7.62 1.03
C GLU A 51 -12.29 -8.47 -0.16
N GLN A 52 -12.29 -7.91 -1.37
CA GLN A 52 -12.63 -8.65 -2.59
C GLN A 52 -11.67 -9.82 -2.86
N TYR A 53 -10.39 -9.68 -2.51
CA TYR A 53 -9.42 -10.75 -2.65
C TYR A 53 -9.69 -11.87 -1.64
N GLU A 54 -9.93 -11.54 -0.38
CA GLU A 54 -10.28 -12.51 0.68
C GLU A 54 -11.58 -13.25 0.35
N TRP A 55 -12.61 -12.55 -0.13
CA TRP A 55 -13.86 -13.15 -0.61
C TRP A 55 -13.60 -14.19 -1.70
N LYS A 56 -12.84 -13.82 -2.73
CA LYS A 56 -12.49 -14.72 -3.85
C LYS A 56 -11.63 -15.89 -3.39
N ALA A 57 -10.71 -15.66 -2.46
CA ALA A 57 -9.84 -16.70 -1.90
C ALA A 57 -10.64 -17.71 -1.05
N ALA A 58 -11.63 -17.25 -0.28
CA ALA A 58 -12.55 -18.10 0.46
C ALA A 58 -13.43 -18.93 -0.47
N ALA A 59 -14.04 -18.30 -1.49
CA ALA A 59 -14.90 -18.98 -2.46
C ALA A 59 -14.18 -20.06 -3.28
N LYS A 60 -12.86 -19.93 -3.50
CA LYS A 60 -12.05 -20.94 -4.21
C LYS A 60 -11.67 -22.15 -3.35
N LYS A 61 -11.79 -22.06 -2.02
CA LYS A 61 -11.50 -23.16 -1.08
C LYS A 61 -12.69 -24.09 -0.86
N GLN A 62 -13.87 -23.72 -1.38
CA GLN A 62 -15.11 -24.50 -1.35
C GLN A 62 -15.19 -25.44 -2.56
#